data_AF-A0A1Y1QA16-F1
#
_entry.id   AF-A0A1Y1QA16-F1
#
_cell.length_a   1.000
_cell.length_b   1.000
_cell.length_c   1.000
_cell.angle_alpha   90.00
_cell.angle_beta   90.00
_cell.angle_gamma   90.00
#
_symmetry.space_group_name_H-M   'P 1'
#
loop_
_entity.id
_entity.type
_entity.pdbx_description
1 polymer ?
#
loop_
_entity_poly.entity_id
_entity_poly.type
_entity_poly.pdbx_seq_one_letter_code
_entity_poly.pdbx_strand_id
1 'polypeptide(L)'
;MSESQLVDLVVVGHTSEKSVEALVRDILNLLNDHSAHLEFKLSDALLFNNGMVSIRDNISTDAAQAISQKLSTLGVQCILRPTLQIVPKDLETEDTSDAATYTCPACGHKQAKLKTSHTGQMDACEACGIVGERYKKKQHFQQVVQNESQRNDNERAKRIREVLERAKLDEEAMLQQEARRQLGIAEKPDHIGMKIAGALAALSIALGGVYYYNQPTPAEIAQQAELAANAQAEKDAEKTAALDKAIENAQKMGEKLGDRPSADPTETTTSAPEAVPAAATTAARETKMTEALKADTQAPETPVAITAKKVQADVSATAISEMEGQQLTPSRFQISQEEHTENRRRIQQLLKLDEGDLTETLITQTKEAYPRTLLLLDIAEWQLQHQKIDNARNTIARIQQEFAQTQDITQQTLILGAISKAHLLLDEWEQGGKSLQQAIAKASELAPIAEQVNLLTRLANEQALFGNQIAARQVLESAATLSATLPKGVEPRSSSFVQLASAYAMLTDFAEANKFLPNIEDTTKRQKLVEFIDKLQHRVEQVRAEYLQTAQTSPP
;
A
#
# COMPACT_ATOMS: atom_id res chain seq x y z
N MET A 1 -41.13 -45.30 9.32
CA MET A 1 -41.39 -44.09 8.52
C MET A 1 -40.02 -43.56 8.13
N SER A 2 -39.73 -43.42 6.84
CA SER A 2 -38.45 -42.90 6.37
C SER A 2 -38.32 -41.44 6.79
N GLU A 3 -37.28 -41.11 7.56
CA GLU A 3 -36.97 -39.73 7.91
C GLU A 3 -36.74 -38.94 6.61
N SER A 4 -37.60 -37.96 6.37
CA SER A 4 -37.48 -37.07 5.22
C SER A 4 -36.26 -36.17 5.44
N GLN A 5 -35.16 -36.48 4.76
CA GLN A 5 -33.94 -35.68 4.76
C GLN A 5 -34.28 -34.24 4.35
N LEU A 6 -33.91 -33.28 5.20
CA LEU A 6 -34.06 -31.85 4.87
C LEU A 6 -32.86 -31.39 4.05
N VAL A 7 -33.14 -30.55 3.05
CA VAL A 7 -32.15 -30.00 2.13
C VAL A 7 -32.35 -28.49 1.97
N ASP A 8 -31.26 -27.82 1.66
CA ASP A 8 -31.23 -26.41 1.26
C ASP A 8 -31.13 -26.33 -0.26
N LEU A 9 -31.95 -25.48 -0.87
CA LEU A 9 -31.94 -25.24 -2.31
C LEU A 9 -31.05 -24.03 -2.61
N VAL A 10 -29.92 -24.28 -3.27
CA VAL A 10 -28.90 -23.27 -3.57
C VAL A 10 -28.92 -22.92 -5.05
N VAL A 11 -28.96 -21.63 -5.39
CA VAL A 11 -28.79 -21.17 -6.77
C VAL A 11 -27.29 -21.03 -7.04
N VAL A 12 -26.85 -21.53 -8.20
CA VAL A 12 -25.41 -21.55 -8.58
C VAL A 12 -25.13 -20.63 -9.76
N GLY A 13 -26.15 -20.32 -10.56
CA GLY A 13 -26.05 -19.37 -11.67
C GLY A 13 -27.28 -19.44 -12.57
N HIS A 14 -27.26 -18.71 -13.68
CA HIS A 14 -28.31 -18.76 -14.70
C HIS A 14 -27.76 -18.67 -16.13
N THR A 15 -28.57 -19.17 -17.07
CA THR A 15 -28.33 -19.12 -18.53
C THR A 15 -29.41 -18.33 -19.26
N SER A 16 -30.34 -17.71 -18.52
CA SER A 16 -31.41 -16.89 -19.07
C SER A 16 -30.88 -15.63 -19.74
N GLU A 17 -31.43 -15.26 -20.89
CA GLU A 17 -31.17 -14.00 -21.59
C GLU A 17 -31.89 -12.80 -20.97
N LYS A 18 -32.78 -13.04 -20.00
CA LYS A 18 -33.52 -11.98 -19.29
C LYS A 18 -32.58 -11.22 -18.36
N SER A 19 -32.87 -9.93 -18.14
CA SER A 19 -32.19 -9.16 -17.10
C SER A 19 -32.42 -9.79 -15.73
N VAL A 20 -31.47 -9.57 -14.81
CA VAL A 20 -31.54 -10.15 -13.47
C VAL A 20 -32.81 -9.70 -12.74
N GLU A 21 -33.22 -8.44 -12.87
CA GLU A 21 -34.43 -7.93 -12.19
C GLU A 21 -35.70 -8.61 -12.71
N ALA A 22 -35.78 -8.85 -14.03
CA ALA A 22 -36.90 -9.55 -14.64
C ALA A 22 -36.94 -11.03 -14.20
N LEU A 23 -35.77 -11.68 -14.14
CA LEU A 23 -35.64 -13.06 -13.71
C LEU A 23 -36.00 -13.23 -12.23
N VAL A 24 -35.55 -12.33 -11.35
CA VAL A 24 -35.92 -12.31 -9.93
C VAL A 24 -37.45 -12.20 -9.78
N ARG A 25 -38.08 -11.26 -10.49
CA ARG A 25 -39.54 -11.09 -10.45
C ARG A 25 -40.30 -12.33 -10.91
N ASP A 26 -39.85 -12.96 -11.99
CA ASP A 26 -40.44 -14.20 -12.50
C ASP A 26 -40.32 -15.34 -11.48
N ILE A 27 -39.18 -15.45 -10.79
CA ILE A 27 -38.94 -16.45 -9.75
C ILE A 27 -39.84 -16.19 -8.53
N LEU A 28 -39.94 -14.95 -8.04
CA LEU A 28 -40.81 -14.61 -6.90
C LEU A 28 -42.28 -14.96 -7.19
N ASN A 29 -42.74 -14.69 -8.42
CA ASN A 29 -44.08 -15.06 -8.88
C ASN A 29 -44.26 -16.58 -8.97
N LEU A 30 -43.26 -17.30 -9.49
CA LEU A 30 -43.28 -18.77 -9.62
C LEU A 30 -43.34 -19.48 -8.26
N LEU A 31 -42.63 -18.92 -7.27
CA LEU A 31 -42.58 -19.43 -5.89
C LEU A 31 -43.72 -18.92 -5.02
N ASN A 32 -44.49 -17.95 -5.52
CA ASN A 32 -45.54 -17.24 -4.78
C ASN A 32 -45.05 -16.70 -3.42
N ASP A 33 -43.85 -16.12 -3.41
CA ASP A 33 -43.20 -15.55 -2.23
C ASP A 33 -42.52 -14.25 -2.63
N HIS A 34 -43.10 -13.12 -2.22
CA HIS A 34 -42.63 -11.76 -2.51
C HIS A 34 -41.91 -11.14 -1.30
N SER A 35 -41.26 -11.96 -0.48
CA SER A 35 -40.48 -11.43 0.64
C SER A 35 -39.23 -10.68 0.16
N ALA A 36 -39.01 -9.49 0.71
CA ALA A 36 -37.83 -8.66 0.40
C ALA A 36 -36.51 -9.41 0.66
N HIS A 37 -36.51 -10.35 1.62
CA HIS A 37 -35.36 -11.20 1.92
C HIS A 37 -35.07 -12.21 0.80
N LEU A 38 -36.09 -12.83 0.21
CA LEU A 38 -35.91 -13.74 -0.93
C LEU A 38 -35.50 -12.98 -2.19
N GLU A 39 -36.07 -11.80 -2.41
CA GLU A 39 -35.69 -10.90 -3.50
C GLU A 39 -34.20 -10.51 -3.43
N PHE A 40 -33.72 -10.14 -2.24
CA PHE A 40 -32.31 -9.83 -2.01
C PHE A 40 -31.40 -11.04 -2.27
N LYS A 41 -31.74 -12.21 -1.70
CA LYS A 41 -30.98 -13.46 -1.89
C LYS A 41 -30.91 -13.87 -3.37
N LEU A 42 -32.01 -13.74 -4.12
CA LEU A 42 -32.04 -14.06 -5.55
C LEU A 42 -31.23 -13.07 -6.38
N SER A 43 -31.32 -11.78 -6.06
CA SER A 43 -30.53 -10.75 -6.74
C SER A 43 -29.04 -10.99 -6.56
N ASP A 44 -28.61 -11.29 -5.32
CA ASP A 44 -27.22 -11.63 -5.00
C ASP A 44 -26.75 -12.91 -5.72
N ALA A 45 -27.58 -13.97 -5.69
CA ALA A 45 -27.25 -15.25 -6.33
C ALA A 45 -27.12 -15.17 -7.86
N LEU A 46 -27.93 -14.32 -8.50
CA LEU A 46 -27.98 -14.21 -9.96
C LEU A 46 -26.98 -13.19 -10.50
N LEU A 47 -26.64 -12.13 -9.75
CA LEU A 47 -25.60 -11.17 -10.14
C LEU A 47 -24.21 -11.79 -10.10
N PHE A 48 -23.96 -12.69 -9.14
CA PHE A 48 -22.68 -13.35 -8.98
C PHE A 48 -22.82 -14.83 -9.35
N ASN A 49 -22.47 -15.20 -10.58
CA ASN A 49 -22.50 -16.59 -11.12
C ASN A 49 -21.68 -17.64 -10.32
N ASN A 50 -21.16 -17.31 -9.14
CA ASN A 50 -20.45 -18.20 -8.21
C ASN A 50 -20.95 -18.08 -6.75
N GLY A 51 -21.98 -17.26 -6.49
CA GLY A 51 -22.57 -17.09 -5.17
C GLY A 51 -23.42 -18.29 -4.83
N MET A 52 -22.90 -19.25 -4.05
CA MET A 52 -23.68 -20.36 -3.51
C MET A 52 -24.65 -19.87 -2.43
N VAL A 53 -25.70 -19.15 -2.84
CA VAL A 53 -26.72 -18.57 -1.95
C VAL A 53 -27.91 -19.51 -1.86
N SER A 54 -28.27 -19.90 -0.64
CA SER A 54 -29.47 -20.70 -0.38
C SER A 54 -30.73 -19.83 -0.43
N ILE A 55 -31.65 -20.18 -1.33
CA ILE A 55 -32.92 -19.47 -1.52
C ILE A 55 -34.06 -20.07 -0.67
N ARG A 56 -33.96 -21.34 -0.30
CA ARG A 56 -34.89 -22.03 0.60
C ARG A 56 -34.11 -22.99 1.48
N ASP A 57 -34.21 -22.77 2.79
CA ASP A 57 -33.52 -23.57 3.80
C ASP A 57 -34.48 -24.60 4.40
N ASN A 58 -33.97 -25.78 4.78
CA ASN A 58 -34.70 -26.81 5.53
C ASN A 58 -36.01 -27.31 4.87
N ILE A 59 -36.01 -27.54 3.55
CA ILE A 59 -37.18 -28.09 2.85
C ILE A 59 -37.01 -29.59 2.57
N SER A 60 -38.10 -30.32 2.39
CA SER A 60 -38.01 -31.73 2.01
C SER A 60 -37.39 -31.88 0.61
N THR A 61 -36.66 -32.97 0.39
CA THR A 61 -36.02 -33.26 -0.91
C THR A 61 -37.02 -33.20 -2.07
N ASP A 62 -38.23 -33.72 -1.89
CA ASP A 62 -39.27 -33.72 -2.93
C ASP A 62 -39.72 -32.30 -3.28
N ALA A 63 -39.92 -31.44 -2.27
CA ALA A 63 -40.27 -30.05 -2.47
C ALA A 63 -39.12 -29.28 -3.15
N ALA A 64 -37.88 -29.55 -2.75
CA ALA A 64 -36.70 -28.91 -3.32
C ALA A 64 -36.47 -29.32 -4.78
N GLN A 65 -36.69 -30.58 -5.12
CA GLN A 65 -36.65 -31.07 -6.50
C GLN A 65 -37.76 -30.45 -7.35
N ALA A 66 -38.98 -30.38 -6.83
CA ALA A 66 -40.09 -29.74 -7.54
C ALA A 66 -39.83 -28.25 -7.81
N ILE A 67 -39.23 -27.53 -6.85
CA ILE A 67 -38.85 -26.13 -7.05
C ILE A 67 -37.69 -26.02 -8.04
N SER A 68 -36.65 -26.84 -7.91
CA SER A 68 -35.50 -26.86 -8.84
C SER A 68 -35.94 -27.10 -10.29
N GLN A 69 -36.87 -28.01 -10.53
CA GLN A 69 -37.45 -28.26 -11.85
C GLN A 69 -38.22 -27.06 -12.40
N LYS A 70 -38.92 -26.30 -11.55
CA LYS A 70 -39.59 -25.07 -11.99
C LYS A 70 -38.58 -23.99 -12.35
N LEU A 71 -37.53 -23.82 -11.54
CA LEU A 71 -36.49 -22.82 -11.77
C LEU A 71 -35.65 -23.12 -13.02
N SER A 72 -35.44 -24.40 -13.35
CA SER A 72 -34.72 -24.77 -14.57
C SER A 72 -35.48 -24.36 -15.84
N THR A 73 -36.81 -24.26 -15.81
CA THR A 73 -37.60 -23.72 -16.95
C THR A 73 -37.31 -22.24 -17.23
N LEU A 74 -36.81 -21.51 -16.22
CA LEU A 74 -36.37 -20.12 -16.33
C LEU A 74 -34.87 -20.00 -16.64
N GLY A 75 -34.18 -21.12 -16.87
CA GLY A 75 -32.74 -21.16 -17.14
C GLY A 75 -31.87 -20.97 -15.88
N VAL A 76 -32.42 -21.13 -14.68
CA VAL A 76 -31.69 -20.99 -13.40
C VAL A 76 -31.16 -22.37 -12.97
N GLN A 77 -29.88 -22.44 -12.61
CA GLN A 77 -29.21 -23.65 -12.17
C GLN A 77 -29.21 -23.73 -10.65
N CYS A 78 -29.72 -24.86 -10.10
CA CYS A 78 -29.81 -25.08 -8.66
C CYS A 78 -29.11 -26.37 -8.23
N ILE A 79 -28.54 -26.37 -7.04
CA ILE A 79 -27.96 -27.55 -6.37
C ILE A 79 -28.68 -27.77 -5.04
N LEU A 80 -28.97 -29.03 -4.73
CA LEU A 80 -29.51 -29.45 -3.43
C LEU A 80 -28.35 -29.72 -2.47
N ARG A 81 -28.28 -28.97 -1.38
CA ARG A 81 -27.29 -29.18 -0.31
C ARG A 81 -27.97 -29.87 0.87
N PRO A 82 -27.46 -30.99 1.39
CA PRO A 82 -27.98 -31.57 2.62
C PRO A 82 -27.87 -30.54 3.75
N THR A 83 -28.98 -30.22 4.41
CA THR A 83 -28.93 -29.29 5.53
C THR A 83 -28.14 -29.97 6.67
N LEU A 84 -27.18 -29.28 7.27
CA LEU A 84 -26.42 -29.78 8.41
C LEU A 84 -27.36 -29.90 9.61
N GLN A 85 -28.15 -30.97 9.65
CA GLN A 85 -28.85 -31.36 10.86
C GLN A 85 -27.78 -31.75 11.88
N ILE A 86 -27.68 -30.96 12.96
CA ILE A 86 -27.01 -31.40 14.18
C ILE A 86 -27.90 -32.51 14.72
N VAL A 87 -27.71 -33.73 14.19
CA VAL A 87 -28.34 -34.93 14.71
C VAL A 87 -27.83 -35.05 16.16
N PRO A 88 -28.70 -34.96 17.18
CA PRO A 88 -28.33 -35.40 18.52
C PRO A 88 -27.86 -36.83 18.34
N LYS A 89 -26.59 -37.08 18.65
CA LYS A 89 -25.94 -38.38 18.43
C LYS A 89 -26.86 -39.49 18.95
N ASP A 90 -27.56 -40.16 18.04
CA ASP A 90 -28.32 -41.34 18.39
C ASP A 90 -27.34 -42.30 19.03
N LEU A 91 -27.74 -42.79 20.22
CA LEU A 91 -27.04 -43.81 20.96
C LEU A 91 -26.74 -44.94 19.98
N GLU A 92 -25.47 -45.05 19.61
CA GLU A 92 -24.93 -46.10 18.76
C GLU A 92 -25.48 -47.42 19.28
N THR A 93 -26.43 -47.98 18.54
CA THR A 93 -26.91 -49.33 18.77
C THR A 93 -25.71 -50.21 18.42
N GLU A 94 -25.19 -50.89 19.43
CA GLU A 94 -24.06 -51.81 19.33
C GLU A 94 -24.40 -52.92 18.31
N ASP A 95 -24.06 -52.69 17.05
CA ASP A 95 -23.92 -53.76 16.07
C ASP A 95 -22.72 -54.60 16.48
N THR A 96 -23.04 -55.62 17.27
CA THR A 96 -22.23 -56.77 17.62
C THR A 96 -21.92 -57.59 16.36
N SER A 97 -21.06 -57.04 15.50
CA SER A 97 -20.37 -57.79 14.46
C SER A 97 -18.91 -57.94 14.87
N ASP A 98 -18.58 -59.13 15.34
CA ASP A 98 -17.21 -59.55 15.60
C ASP A 98 -16.40 -59.44 14.29
N ALA A 99 -15.26 -58.71 14.36
CA ALA A 99 -14.26 -58.46 13.31
C ALA A 99 -14.32 -57.11 12.54
N ALA A 100 -14.72 -56.01 13.19
CA ALA A 100 -14.49 -54.67 12.64
C ALA A 100 -12.98 -54.38 12.49
N THR A 101 -12.50 -54.30 11.26
CA THR A 101 -11.11 -53.93 10.94
C THR A 101 -10.96 -52.41 11.03
N TYR A 102 -10.12 -51.91 11.92
CA TYR A 102 -9.78 -50.49 12.05
C TYR A 102 -8.70 -50.12 11.03
N THR A 103 -8.95 -49.09 10.22
CA THR A 103 -7.94 -48.53 9.29
C THR A 103 -7.38 -47.24 9.88
N CYS A 104 -6.06 -47.18 10.09
CA CYS A 104 -5.39 -45.99 10.61
C CYS A 104 -5.53 -44.81 9.62
N PRO A 105 -6.03 -43.64 10.05
CA PRO A 105 -6.23 -42.50 9.18
C PRO A 105 -4.92 -41.83 8.73
N ALA A 106 -3.81 -42.07 9.45
CA ALA A 106 -2.52 -41.46 9.13
C ALA A 106 -1.74 -42.22 8.05
N CYS A 107 -1.76 -43.56 8.10
CA CYS A 107 -0.95 -44.41 7.21
C CYS A 107 -1.75 -45.45 6.41
N GLY A 108 -3.07 -45.57 6.64
CA GLY A 108 -3.92 -46.53 5.94
C GLY A 108 -3.78 -47.99 6.40
N HIS A 109 -2.99 -48.26 7.45
CA HIS A 109 -2.78 -49.61 7.96
C HIS A 109 -4.06 -50.19 8.57
N LYS A 110 -4.40 -51.43 8.21
CA LYS A 110 -5.59 -52.15 8.68
C LYS A 110 -5.21 -53.08 9.84
N GLN A 111 -5.77 -52.86 11.02
CA GLN A 111 -5.57 -53.67 12.21
C GLN A 111 -6.91 -54.11 12.81
N ALA A 112 -6.94 -55.23 13.53
CA ALA A 112 -8.14 -55.66 14.22
C ALA A 112 -8.49 -54.65 15.33
N LYS A 113 -9.75 -54.20 15.42
CA LYS A 113 -10.18 -53.30 16.49
C LYS A 113 -10.05 -54.05 17.82
N LEU A 114 -9.14 -53.61 18.68
CA LEU A 114 -9.00 -54.18 20.02
C LEU A 114 -10.29 -53.84 20.77
N LYS A 115 -11.02 -54.86 21.25
CA LYS A 115 -12.15 -54.64 22.16
C LYS A 115 -11.58 -53.92 23.38
N THR A 116 -11.93 -52.64 23.52
CA THR A 116 -11.69 -51.74 24.65
C THR A 116 -11.08 -52.46 25.84
N SER A 117 -9.75 -52.39 25.96
CA SER A 117 -9.08 -52.87 27.17
C SER A 117 -9.61 -52.03 28.34
N HIS A 118 -9.91 -52.69 29.44
CA HIS A 118 -10.43 -52.12 30.69
C HIS A 118 -9.56 -50.97 31.28
N THR A 119 -8.46 -50.60 30.64
CA THR A 119 -7.49 -49.58 31.04
C THR A 119 -7.65 -48.24 30.31
N GLY A 120 -8.63 -48.08 29.41
CA GLY A 120 -8.89 -46.82 28.72
C GLY A 120 -7.78 -46.35 27.77
N GLN A 121 -6.87 -47.25 27.39
CA GLN A 121 -5.84 -46.97 26.39
C GLN A 121 -6.46 -47.04 24.99
N MET A 122 -6.38 -45.92 24.27
CA MET A 122 -6.89 -45.79 22.91
C MET A 122 -6.06 -46.58 21.90
N ASP A 123 -6.70 -47.08 20.84
CA ASP A 123 -6.08 -47.80 19.73
C ASP A 123 -4.97 -46.96 19.06
N ALA A 124 -3.72 -47.24 19.42
CA ALA A 124 -2.57 -46.79 18.67
C ALA A 124 -2.40 -47.68 17.43
N CYS A 125 -2.03 -47.07 16.30
CA CYS A 125 -1.70 -47.83 15.11
C CYS A 125 -0.39 -48.62 15.32
N GLU A 126 -0.39 -49.93 15.07
CA GLU A 126 0.81 -50.77 15.22
C GLU A 126 1.92 -50.35 14.25
N ALA A 127 1.56 -49.87 13.05
CA ALA A 127 2.54 -49.50 12.02
C ALA A 127 3.18 -48.12 12.24
N CYS A 128 2.42 -47.12 12.72
CA CYS A 128 2.91 -45.74 12.83
C CYS A 128 2.83 -45.13 14.24
N GLY A 129 2.34 -45.86 15.23
CA GLY A 129 2.24 -45.42 16.63
C GLY A 129 1.24 -44.29 16.91
N ILE A 130 0.51 -43.82 15.89
CA ILE A 130 -0.42 -42.70 16.04
C ILE A 130 -1.74 -43.20 16.61
N VAL A 131 -2.22 -42.53 17.65
CA VAL A 131 -3.54 -42.75 18.24
C VAL A 131 -4.60 -42.15 17.31
N GLY A 132 -5.46 -43.00 16.77
CA GLY A 132 -6.47 -42.64 15.77
C GLY A 132 -7.34 -41.45 16.15
N GLU A 133 -7.83 -41.43 17.39
CA GLU A 133 -8.69 -40.36 17.90
C GLU A 133 -7.94 -39.03 18.05
N ARG A 134 -6.68 -39.05 18.52
CA ARG A 134 -5.86 -37.83 18.62
C ARG A 134 -5.57 -37.24 17.25
N TYR A 135 -5.34 -38.09 16.25
CA TYR A 135 -5.13 -37.64 14.87
C TYR A 135 -6.39 -36.99 14.30
N LYS A 136 -7.55 -37.64 14.42
CA LYS A 136 -8.84 -37.09 13.98
C LYS A 136 -9.17 -35.78 14.70
N LYS A 137 -8.92 -35.70 16.02
CA LYS A 137 -9.11 -34.47 16.81
C LYS A 137 -8.20 -33.33 16.35
N LYS A 138 -6.92 -33.63 16.04
CA LYS A 138 -5.98 -32.63 15.50
C LYS A 138 -6.39 -32.16 14.10
N GLN A 139 -6.81 -33.07 13.23
CA GLN A 139 -7.28 -32.74 11.88
C GLN A 139 -8.55 -31.87 11.93
N HIS A 140 -9.52 -32.22 12.79
CA HIS A 140 -10.71 -31.42 13.02
C HIS A 140 -10.36 -30.03 13.58
N PHE A 141 -9.43 -29.95 14.53
CA PHE A 141 -8.96 -28.66 15.05
C PHE A 141 -8.33 -27.79 13.96
N GLN A 142 -7.45 -28.36 13.11
CA GLN A 142 -6.87 -27.64 11.98
C GLN A 142 -7.94 -27.15 11.00
N GLN A 143 -8.95 -27.97 10.72
CA GLN A 143 -10.07 -27.59 9.86
C GLN A 143 -10.92 -26.47 10.46
N VAL A 144 -11.20 -26.51 11.77
CA VAL A 144 -11.90 -25.42 12.47
C VAL A 144 -11.08 -24.13 12.43
N VAL A 145 -9.77 -24.20 12.66
CA VAL A 145 -8.88 -23.02 12.58
C VAL A 145 -8.87 -22.43 11.17
N GLN A 146 -8.81 -23.26 10.13
CA GLN A 146 -8.88 -22.79 8.74
C GLN A 146 -10.23 -22.16 8.41
N ASN A 147 -11.33 -22.77 8.84
CA ASN A 147 -12.68 -22.23 8.63
C ASN A 147 -12.89 -20.89 9.37
N GLU A 148 -12.42 -20.79 10.62
CA GLU A 148 -12.49 -19.53 11.39
C GLU A 148 -11.58 -18.45 10.80
N SER A 149 -10.38 -18.81 10.31
CA SER A 149 -9.51 -17.89 9.57
C SER A 149 -10.22 -17.36 8.32
N GLN A 150 -10.78 -18.26 7.50
CA GLN A 150 -11.48 -17.88 6.28
C GLN A 150 -12.72 -17.04 6.57
N ARG A 151 -13.45 -17.34 7.65
CA ARG A 151 -14.59 -16.52 8.10
C ARG A 151 -14.14 -15.13 8.53
N ASN A 152 -13.08 -15.02 9.32
CA ASN A 152 -12.52 -13.73 9.73
C ASN A 152 -12.02 -12.91 8.53
N ASP A 153 -11.36 -13.55 7.55
CA ASP A 153 -10.90 -12.89 6.33
C ASP A 153 -12.09 -12.39 5.49
N ASN A 154 -13.16 -13.17 5.39
CA ASN A 154 -14.40 -12.75 4.73
C ASN A 154 -15.09 -11.59 5.47
N GLU A 155 -15.14 -11.62 6.80
CA GLU A 155 -15.70 -10.52 7.60
C GLU A 155 -14.86 -9.24 7.47
N ARG A 156 -13.52 -9.36 7.45
CA ARG A 156 -12.61 -8.24 7.18
C ARG A 156 -12.81 -7.66 5.78
N ALA A 157 -12.87 -8.51 4.75
CA ALA A 157 -13.13 -8.08 3.38
C ALA A 157 -14.49 -7.37 3.24
N LYS A 158 -15.52 -7.85 3.97
CA LYS A 158 -16.83 -7.20 4.03
C LYS A 158 -16.75 -5.81 4.67
N ARG A 159 -16.06 -5.66 5.81
CA ARG A 159 -15.86 -4.35 6.44
C ARG A 159 -15.11 -3.38 5.54
N ILE A 160 -14.05 -3.83 4.86
CA ILE A 160 -13.32 -3.03 3.88
C ILE A 160 -14.26 -2.55 2.79
N ARG A 161 -15.10 -3.45 2.23
CA ARG A 161 -16.05 -3.08 1.17
C ARG A 161 -17.08 -2.06 1.65
N GLU A 162 -17.68 -2.25 2.82
CA GLU A 162 -18.66 -1.31 3.40
C GLU A 162 -18.04 0.06 3.68
N VAL A 163 -16.81 0.09 4.15
CA VAL A 163 -16.03 1.31 4.38
C VAL A 163 -15.75 2.04 3.06
N LEU A 164 -15.28 1.33 2.05
CA LEU A 164 -15.00 1.90 0.72
C LEU A 164 -16.27 2.38 0.03
N GLU A 165 -17.39 1.69 0.21
CA GLU A 165 -18.68 2.08 -0.33
C GLU A 165 -19.20 3.36 0.33
N ARG A 166 -19.10 3.48 1.67
CA ARG A 166 -19.41 4.73 2.37
C ARG A 166 -18.52 5.88 1.89
N ALA A 167 -17.20 5.66 1.80
CA ALA A 167 -16.27 6.68 1.33
C ALA A 167 -16.57 7.12 -0.11
N LYS A 168 -16.98 6.19 -0.99
CA LYS A 168 -17.41 6.49 -2.36
C LYS A 168 -18.67 7.34 -2.39
N LEU A 169 -19.66 7.02 -1.55
CA LEU A 169 -20.89 7.81 -1.42
C LEU A 169 -20.59 9.23 -0.91
N ASP A 170 -19.68 9.39 0.05
CA ASP A 170 -19.27 10.69 0.57
C ASP A 170 -18.52 11.52 -0.49
N GLU A 171 -17.67 10.89 -1.30
CA GLU A 171 -16.98 11.54 -2.42
C GLU A 171 -17.95 11.96 -3.52
N GLU A 172 -18.90 11.10 -3.91
CA GLU A 172 -19.96 11.46 -4.86
C GLU A 172 -20.82 12.61 -4.33
N ALA A 173 -21.13 12.61 -3.03
CA ALA A 173 -21.84 13.72 -2.39
C ALA A 173 -21.03 15.03 -2.41
N MET A 174 -19.73 14.96 -2.15
CA MET A 174 -18.83 16.11 -2.23
C MET A 174 -18.75 16.65 -3.67
N LEU A 175 -18.53 15.80 -4.67
CA LEU A 175 -18.48 16.17 -6.08
C LEU A 175 -19.80 16.76 -6.55
N GLN A 176 -20.93 16.22 -6.10
CA GLN A 176 -22.25 16.82 -6.37
C GLN A 176 -22.37 18.20 -5.72
N GLN A 177 -21.87 18.39 -4.50
CA GLN A 177 -21.88 19.69 -3.84
C GLN A 177 -20.98 20.70 -4.57
N GLU A 178 -19.80 20.30 -5.03
CA GLU A 178 -18.91 21.13 -5.84
C GLU A 178 -19.54 21.46 -7.20
N ALA A 179 -20.14 20.50 -7.88
CA ALA A 179 -20.87 20.72 -9.13
C ALA A 179 -22.02 21.70 -8.92
N ARG A 180 -22.79 21.57 -7.82
CA ARG A 180 -23.85 22.53 -7.47
C ARG A 180 -23.29 23.93 -7.21
N ARG A 181 -22.13 24.05 -6.55
CA ARG A 181 -21.44 25.34 -6.34
C ARG A 181 -20.99 25.95 -7.66
N GLN A 182 -20.40 25.17 -8.57
CA GLN A 182 -19.97 25.63 -9.89
C GLN A 182 -21.15 26.05 -10.78
N LEU A 183 -22.28 25.35 -10.67
CA LEU A 183 -23.52 25.68 -11.39
C LEU A 183 -24.30 26.86 -10.78
N GLY A 184 -23.84 27.43 -9.66
CA GLY A 184 -24.52 28.53 -8.99
C GLY A 184 -25.87 28.15 -8.37
N ILE A 185 -26.15 26.86 -8.21
CA ILE A 185 -27.35 26.33 -7.54
C ILE A 185 -27.05 26.32 -6.04
N ALA A 186 -26.97 27.51 -5.45
CA ALA A 186 -26.83 27.64 -4.01
C ALA A 186 -28.11 27.14 -3.32
N GLU A 187 -28.00 26.10 -2.50
CA GLU A 187 -29.01 25.81 -1.48
C GLU A 187 -29.23 27.08 -0.66
N LYS A 188 -30.47 27.56 -0.59
CA LYS A 188 -30.82 28.68 0.28
C LYS A 188 -30.30 28.33 1.68
N PRO A 189 -29.53 29.22 2.34
CA PRO A 189 -28.98 28.92 3.65
C PRO A 189 -30.13 28.69 4.62
N ASP A 190 -30.28 27.45 5.07
CA ASP A 190 -31.21 27.13 6.15
C ASP A 190 -30.82 27.97 7.36
N HIS A 191 -31.77 28.76 7.87
CA HIS A 191 -31.60 29.71 8.98
C HIS A 191 -31.16 29.07 10.31
N ILE A 192 -30.90 27.75 10.33
CA ILE A 192 -30.37 26.99 11.44
C ILE A 192 -28.85 27.22 11.58
N GLY A 193 -28.10 27.31 10.47
CA GLY A 193 -26.64 27.50 10.50
C GLY A 193 -26.21 28.86 11.08
N MET A 194 -26.99 29.91 10.82
CA MET A 194 -26.72 31.25 11.37
C MET A 194 -26.93 31.33 12.89
N LYS A 195 -27.83 30.52 13.47
CA LYS A 195 -28.05 30.50 14.93
C LYS A 195 -26.92 29.79 15.68
N ILE A 196 -26.32 28.76 15.08
CA ILE A 196 -25.18 28.03 15.67
C ILE A 196 -23.90 28.86 15.59
N ALA A 197 -23.66 29.55 14.46
CA ALA A 197 -22.52 30.45 14.32
C ALA A 197 -22.56 31.62 15.32
N GLY A 198 -23.74 32.20 15.59
CA GLY A 198 -23.90 33.26 16.59
C GLY A 198 -23.62 32.79 18.03
N ALA A 199 -23.98 31.54 18.37
CA ALA A 199 -23.70 30.98 19.69
C ALA A 199 -22.20 30.68 19.87
N LEU A 200 -21.51 30.18 18.84
CA LEU A 200 -20.06 29.91 18.88
C LEU A 200 -19.23 31.20 18.99
N ALA A 201 -19.63 32.28 18.29
CA ALA A 201 -18.94 33.56 18.39
C ALA A 201 -19.01 34.16 19.81
N ALA A 202 -20.17 34.08 20.47
CA ALA A 202 -20.34 34.55 21.84
C ALA A 202 -19.50 33.76 22.85
N LEU A 203 -19.38 32.44 22.66
CA LEU A 203 -18.59 31.56 23.52
C LEU A 203 -17.07 31.80 23.35
N SER A 204 -16.65 32.14 22.13
CA SER A 204 -15.26 32.48 21.80
C SER A 204 -14.80 33.79 22.45
N ILE A 205 -15.67 34.81 22.48
CA ILE A 205 -15.37 36.11 23.12
C ILE A 205 -15.29 35.95 24.65
N ALA A 206 -16.16 35.12 25.25
CA ALA A 206 -16.13 34.84 26.68
C ALA A 206 -14.86 34.08 27.11
N LEU A 207 -14.41 33.09 26.33
CA LEU A 207 -13.17 32.35 26.60
C LEU A 207 -11.92 33.21 26.35
N GLY A 208 -11.92 34.04 25.31
CA GLY A 208 -10.82 34.97 25.00
C GLY A 208 -10.59 36.01 26.11
N GLY A 209 -11.67 36.49 26.75
CA GLY A 209 -11.57 37.43 27.88
C GLY A 209 -10.92 36.84 29.13
N VAL A 210 -11.17 35.55 29.42
CA VAL A 210 -10.55 34.84 30.55
C VAL A 210 -9.07 34.55 30.27
N TYR A 211 -8.71 34.26 29.02
CA TYR A 211 -7.31 34.03 28.61
C TYR A 211 -6.46 35.32 28.68
N TYR A 212 -7.04 36.47 28.34
CA TYR A 212 -6.32 37.75 28.38
C TYR A 212 -6.03 38.23 29.81
N TYR A 213 -6.88 37.88 30.78
CA TYR A 213 -6.68 38.27 32.18
C TYR A 213 -5.73 37.34 32.96
N ASN A 214 -5.43 36.15 32.42
CA ASN A 214 -4.53 35.15 33.01
C ASN A 214 -3.24 34.97 32.18
N GLN A 215 -2.77 36.00 31.48
CA GLN A 215 -1.48 35.89 30.80
C GLN A 215 -0.36 35.79 31.85
N PRO A 216 0.49 34.74 31.80
CA PRO A 216 1.62 34.59 32.70
C PRO A 216 2.55 35.80 32.54
N THR A 217 3.11 36.25 33.66
CA THR A 217 4.04 37.38 33.64
C THR A 217 5.28 37.02 32.80
N PRO A 218 5.97 38.00 32.19
CA PRO A 218 7.17 37.74 31.39
C PRO A 218 8.26 36.94 32.13
N ALA A 219 8.30 37.03 33.47
CA ALA A 219 9.19 36.25 34.32
C ALA A 219 8.81 34.75 34.38
N GLU A 220 7.51 34.43 34.43
CA GLU A 220 7.01 33.05 34.42
C GLU A 220 7.18 32.40 33.04
N ILE A 221 7.05 33.19 31.96
CA ILE A 221 7.32 32.72 30.59
C ILE A 221 8.81 32.39 30.41
N ALA A 222 9.70 33.23 30.94
CA ALA A 222 11.15 32.96 30.89
C ALA A 222 11.51 31.71 31.70
N GLN A 223 10.90 31.52 32.87
CA GLN A 223 11.15 30.36 33.73
C GLN A 223 10.58 29.06 33.13
N GLN A 224 9.42 29.12 32.46
CA GLN A 224 8.87 27.98 31.73
C GLN A 224 9.68 27.64 30.47
N ALA A 225 10.21 28.64 29.76
CA ALA A 225 11.09 28.42 28.62
C ALA A 225 12.41 27.75 29.05
N GLU A 226 12.98 28.14 30.19
CA GLU A 226 14.18 27.51 30.74
C GLU A 226 13.93 26.08 31.22
N LEU A 227 12.81 25.82 31.89
CA LEU A 227 12.40 24.46 32.27
C LEU A 227 12.11 23.56 31.06
N ALA A 228 11.49 24.11 30.02
CA ALA A 228 11.24 23.39 28.77
C ALA A 228 12.53 23.09 28.01
N ALA A 229 13.48 24.04 27.98
CA ALA A 229 14.79 23.84 27.36
C ALA A 229 15.61 22.75 28.09
N ASN A 230 15.59 22.75 29.42
CA ASN A 230 16.29 21.73 30.21
C ASN A 230 15.65 20.34 30.06
N ALA A 231 14.31 20.25 30.07
CA ALA A 231 13.60 19.00 29.82
C ALA A 231 13.82 18.46 28.40
N GLN A 232 13.99 19.36 27.42
CA GLN A 232 14.31 18.98 26.04
C GLN A 232 15.75 18.46 25.93
N ALA A 233 16.71 19.11 26.59
CA ALA A 233 18.11 18.69 26.61
C ALA A 233 18.29 17.30 27.26
N GLU A 234 17.56 17.00 28.34
CA GLU A 234 17.57 15.66 28.96
C GLU A 234 16.98 14.59 28.02
N LYS A 235 15.87 14.88 27.34
CA LYS A 235 15.28 13.96 26.36
C LYS A 235 16.18 13.72 25.16
N ASP A 236 16.89 14.75 24.70
CA ASP A 236 17.79 14.61 23.55
C ASP A 236 19.08 13.86 23.94
N ALA A 237 19.55 13.97 25.20
CA ALA A 237 20.63 13.15 25.74
C ALA A 237 20.22 11.66 25.93
N GLU A 238 18.98 11.39 26.35
CA GLU A 238 18.47 10.02 26.47
C GLU A 238 18.28 9.36 25.09
N LYS A 239 17.83 10.14 24.09
CA LYS A 239 17.70 9.67 22.70
C LYS A 239 19.04 9.35 22.06
N THR A 240 20.07 10.19 22.24
CA THR A 240 21.40 9.92 21.68
C THR A 240 21.99 8.65 22.29
N ALA A 241 21.86 8.46 23.61
CA ALA A 241 22.29 7.24 24.28
C ALA A 241 21.53 5.98 23.81
N ALA A 242 20.23 6.08 23.54
CA ALA A 242 19.43 4.98 23.00
C ALA A 242 19.80 4.65 21.55
N LEU A 243 20.08 5.66 20.73
CA LEU A 243 20.49 5.51 19.33
C LEU A 243 21.87 4.85 19.21
N ASP A 244 22.84 5.28 20.00
CA ASP A 244 24.19 4.68 20.04
C ASP A 244 24.13 3.19 20.39
N LYS A 245 23.27 2.84 21.36
CA LYS A 245 23.04 1.44 21.74
C LYS A 245 22.36 0.62 20.64
N ALA A 246 21.48 1.23 19.84
CA ALA A 246 20.85 0.56 18.71
C ALA A 246 21.84 0.32 17.56
N ILE A 247 22.73 1.29 17.29
CA ILE A 247 23.80 1.18 16.28
C ILE A 247 24.81 0.11 16.69
N GLU A 248 25.22 0.06 17.96
CA GLU A 248 26.12 -0.99 18.47
C GLU A 248 25.51 -2.39 18.31
N ASN A 249 24.20 -2.54 18.57
CA ASN A 249 23.49 -3.82 18.37
C ASN A 249 23.38 -4.21 16.90
N ALA A 250 23.17 -3.24 16.00
CA ALA A 250 23.14 -3.49 14.56
C ALA A 250 24.52 -3.94 14.02
N GLN A 251 25.61 -3.32 14.50
CA GLN A 251 26.98 -3.71 14.16
C GLN A 251 27.30 -5.14 14.65
N LYS A 252 26.90 -5.49 15.89
CA LYS A 252 27.04 -6.85 16.43
C LYS A 252 26.23 -7.91 15.68
N MET A 253 25.10 -7.54 15.05
CA MET A 253 24.36 -8.44 14.17
C MET A 253 25.03 -8.59 12.81
N GLY A 254 25.65 -7.53 12.28
CA GLY A 254 26.46 -7.57 11.06
C GLY A 254 27.67 -8.50 11.17
N GLU A 255 28.41 -8.42 12.29
CA GLU A 255 29.56 -9.31 12.54
C GLU A 255 29.14 -10.78 12.64
N LYS A 256 27.99 -11.08 13.26
CA LYS A 256 27.46 -12.45 13.37
C LYS A 256 26.99 -13.06 12.04
N LEU A 257 26.77 -12.23 11.01
CA LEU A 257 26.42 -12.68 9.66
C LEU A 257 27.65 -12.82 8.74
N GLY A 258 28.82 -12.33 9.16
CA GLY A 258 30.09 -12.44 8.44
C GLY A 258 30.81 -13.79 8.61
N ASP A 259 30.54 -14.54 9.67
CA ASP A 259 31.17 -15.85 9.97
C ASP A 259 30.46 -17.04 9.27
N ARG A 260 30.25 -16.93 7.96
CA ARG A 260 29.88 -18.07 7.11
C ARG A 260 31.09 -18.44 6.25
N PRO A 261 31.61 -19.67 6.32
CA PRO A 261 32.82 -20.04 5.58
C PRO A 261 32.49 -20.07 4.07
N SER A 262 33.00 -19.06 3.35
CA SER A 262 33.05 -19.06 1.89
C SER A 262 34.13 -20.05 1.42
N ALA A 263 33.73 -20.93 0.51
CA ALA A 263 34.64 -21.86 -0.16
C ALA A 263 35.62 -21.10 -1.07
N ASP A 264 36.88 -21.54 -1.02
CA ASP A 264 37.99 -21.11 -1.89
C ASP A 264 37.60 -21.05 -3.37
N PRO A 265 38.17 -20.08 -4.10
CA PRO A 265 39.08 -20.50 -5.15
C PRO A 265 40.38 -19.68 -5.21
N THR A 266 41.47 -20.44 -5.14
CA THR A 266 42.67 -20.42 -5.98
C THR A 266 43.20 -19.07 -6.48
N GLU A 267 44.36 -18.73 -5.91
CA GLU A 267 45.29 -17.67 -6.30
C GLU A 267 45.64 -17.66 -7.79
N THR A 268 45.64 -16.48 -8.40
CA THR A 268 46.60 -16.15 -9.45
C THR A 268 47.05 -14.70 -9.32
N THR A 269 48.33 -14.56 -9.01
CA THR A 269 49.09 -13.35 -8.76
C THR A 269 49.26 -12.51 -10.03
N THR A 270 48.82 -11.25 -10.07
CA THR A 270 49.36 -10.25 -11.02
C THR A 270 49.23 -8.81 -10.48
N SER A 271 50.40 -8.20 -10.25
CA SER A 271 50.77 -6.77 -10.10
C SER A 271 49.69 -5.69 -9.86
N ALA A 272 49.88 -5.00 -8.73
CA ALA A 272 49.24 -3.75 -8.33
C ALA A 272 49.58 -2.54 -9.22
N PRO A 273 48.66 -1.58 -9.38
CA PRO A 273 48.97 -0.17 -9.49
C PRO A 273 48.54 0.61 -8.24
N GLU A 274 49.24 1.71 -8.00
CA GLU A 274 49.10 2.68 -6.90
C GLU A 274 47.66 3.01 -6.48
N ALA A 275 47.40 2.85 -5.17
CA ALA A 275 46.19 3.32 -4.52
C ALA A 275 46.20 4.86 -4.38
N VAL A 276 45.43 5.53 -5.23
CA VAL A 276 45.05 6.95 -5.14
C VAL A 276 43.90 7.10 -4.12
N PRO A 277 43.78 8.20 -3.35
CA PRO A 277 42.96 8.24 -2.14
C PRO A 277 41.45 8.33 -2.43
N ALA A 278 40.77 7.18 -2.43
CA ALA A 278 39.32 7.08 -2.66
C ALA A 278 38.46 7.56 -1.46
N ALA A 279 38.99 7.56 -0.23
CA ALA A 279 38.21 7.89 0.97
C ALA A 279 37.84 9.38 1.08
N ALA A 280 38.69 10.28 0.58
CA ALA A 280 38.46 11.73 0.66
C ALA A 280 37.35 12.21 -0.30
N THR A 281 37.12 11.49 -1.41
CA THR A 281 36.10 11.84 -2.41
C THR A 281 34.70 11.45 -1.96
N THR A 282 34.56 10.39 -1.14
CA THR A 282 33.27 9.91 -0.64
C THR A 282 32.67 10.86 0.39
N ALA A 283 33.48 11.33 1.35
CA ALA A 283 33.03 12.26 2.39
C ALA A 283 32.57 13.62 1.81
N ALA A 284 33.28 14.15 0.81
CA ALA A 284 32.90 15.40 0.15
C ALA A 284 31.58 15.30 -0.62
N ARG A 285 31.23 14.11 -1.13
CA ARG A 285 29.93 13.87 -1.77
C ARG A 285 28.80 13.78 -0.74
N GLU A 286 29.06 13.21 0.44
CA GLU A 286 28.06 13.08 1.53
C GLU A 286 27.62 14.46 2.02
N THR A 287 28.59 15.36 2.23
CA THR A 287 28.32 16.73 2.66
C THR A 287 27.46 17.47 1.63
N LYS A 288 27.79 17.37 0.33
CA LYS A 288 27.03 18.03 -0.74
C LYS A 288 25.58 17.56 -0.87
N MET A 289 25.35 16.26 -0.70
CA MET A 289 23.99 15.69 -0.77
C MET A 289 23.17 16.10 0.45
N THR A 290 23.78 16.08 1.64
CA THR A 290 23.14 16.55 2.88
C THR A 290 22.77 18.03 2.79
N GLU A 291 23.67 18.86 2.29
CA GLU A 291 23.42 20.29 2.06
C GLU A 291 22.29 20.53 1.05
N ALA A 292 22.23 19.75 -0.02
CA ALA A 292 21.13 19.82 -1.00
C ALA A 292 19.78 19.51 -0.37
N LEU A 293 19.67 18.41 0.38
CA LEU A 293 18.42 18.03 1.05
C LEU A 293 18.02 19.05 2.12
N LYS A 294 18.99 19.60 2.86
CA LYS A 294 18.76 20.68 3.82
C LYS A 294 18.24 21.94 3.13
N ALA A 295 18.81 22.31 1.98
CA ALA A 295 18.33 23.45 1.20
C ALA A 295 16.91 23.26 0.66
N ASP A 296 16.55 22.05 0.20
CA ASP A 296 15.20 21.73 -0.31
C ASP A 296 14.12 21.77 0.79
N THR A 297 14.49 21.42 2.02
CA THR A 297 13.57 21.34 3.17
C THR A 297 13.48 22.65 3.96
N GLN A 298 14.58 23.39 4.08
CA GLN A 298 14.63 24.65 4.85
C GLN A 298 14.38 25.92 4.01
N ALA A 299 14.14 25.79 2.69
CA ALA A 299 13.89 26.94 1.82
C ALA A 299 12.70 27.79 2.31
N PRO A 300 12.83 29.14 2.32
CA PRO A 300 11.99 30.04 3.11
C PRO A 300 10.53 30.20 2.63
N GLU A 301 9.68 30.51 3.61
CA GLU A 301 8.21 30.64 3.61
C GLU A 301 7.62 31.81 2.80
N THR A 302 8.34 32.34 1.81
CA THR A 302 7.72 33.39 0.98
C THR A 302 6.53 32.79 0.22
N PRO A 303 5.38 33.49 0.11
CA PRO A 303 4.22 32.99 -0.63
C PRO A 303 4.56 32.59 -2.08
N VAL A 304 5.52 33.30 -2.68
CA VAL A 304 6.03 33.01 -4.03
C VAL A 304 6.80 31.67 -4.07
N ALA A 305 7.68 31.41 -3.11
CA ALA A 305 8.43 30.15 -3.02
C ALA A 305 7.50 28.96 -2.72
N ILE A 306 6.51 29.14 -1.84
CA ILE A 306 5.49 28.13 -1.56
C ILE A 306 4.69 27.81 -2.83
N THR A 307 4.27 28.84 -3.56
CA THR A 307 3.54 28.68 -4.83
C THR A 307 4.40 27.95 -5.86
N ALA A 308 5.68 28.33 -6.01
CA ALA A 308 6.59 27.66 -6.92
C ALA A 308 6.78 26.18 -6.57
N LYS A 309 6.94 25.85 -5.28
CA LYS A 309 7.06 24.46 -4.81
C LYS A 309 5.80 23.64 -5.09
N LYS A 310 4.62 24.24 -4.90
CA LYS A 310 3.34 23.60 -5.24
C LYS A 310 3.18 23.37 -6.74
N VAL A 311 3.41 24.40 -7.55
CA VAL A 311 3.40 24.30 -9.02
C VAL A 311 4.32 23.16 -9.48
N GLN A 312 5.53 23.09 -8.92
CA GLN A 312 6.51 22.08 -9.29
C GLN A 312 6.08 20.66 -8.87
N ALA A 313 5.50 20.49 -7.68
CA ALA A 313 4.97 19.21 -7.22
C ALA A 313 3.78 18.72 -8.08
N ASP A 314 2.86 19.62 -8.43
CA ASP A 314 1.69 19.30 -9.27
C ASP A 314 2.12 18.94 -10.71
N VAL A 315 3.11 19.66 -11.23
CA VAL A 315 3.69 19.42 -12.56
C VAL A 315 4.48 18.12 -12.58
N SER A 316 5.28 17.81 -11.56
CA SER A 316 6.09 16.58 -11.53
C SER A 316 5.22 15.32 -11.45
N ALA A 317 4.09 15.36 -10.72
CA ALA A 317 3.13 14.27 -10.69
C ALA A 317 2.48 14.03 -12.07
N THR A 318 2.12 15.10 -12.77
CA THR A 318 1.55 15.02 -14.13
C THR A 318 2.60 14.52 -15.13
N ALA A 319 3.84 15.01 -15.02
CA ALA A 319 4.95 14.67 -15.89
C ALA A 319 5.24 13.18 -15.92
N ILE A 320 5.25 12.49 -14.77
CA ILE A 320 5.55 11.05 -14.74
C ILE A 320 4.50 10.24 -15.49
N SER A 321 3.22 10.54 -15.28
CA SER A 321 2.15 9.84 -16.01
C SER A 321 2.28 10.04 -17.53
N GLU A 322 2.67 11.25 -17.95
CA GLU A 322 2.90 11.55 -19.37
C GLU A 322 4.17 10.89 -19.92
N MET A 323 5.27 10.86 -19.15
CA MET A 323 6.51 10.19 -19.53
C MET A 323 6.30 8.69 -19.75
N GLU A 324 5.58 8.04 -18.84
CA GLU A 324 5.23 6.63 -18.94
C GLU A 324 4.26 6.38 -20.11
N GLY A 325 3.23 7.21 -20.27
CA GLY A 325 2.25 7.10 -21.36
C GLY A 325 2.88 7.27 -22.75
N GLN A 326 3.88 8.14 -22.89
CA GLN A 326 4.64 8.34 -24.13
C GLN A 326 5.81 7.35 -24.31
N GLN A 327 6.07 6.51 -23.30
CA GLN A 327 7.20 5.56 -23.25
C GLN A 327 8.56 6.26 -23.34
N LEU A 328 8.69 7.46 -22.78
CA LEU A 328 9.96 8.19 -22.67
C LEU A 328 10.86 7.60 -21.58
N THR A 329 10.26 6.97 -20.58
CA THR A 329 10.94 6.22 -19.52
C THR A 329 10.35 4.82 -19.36
N PRO A 330 11.13 3.85 -18.86
CA PRO A 330 10.60 2.57 -18.43
C PRO A 330 9.51 2.74 -17.38
N SER A 331 8.60 1.77 -17.28
CA SER A 331 7.55 1.80 -16.26
C SER A 331 8.17 1.81 -14.86
N ARG A 332 7.61 2.64 -13.97
CA ARG A 332 8.03 2.70 -12.57
C ARG A 332 7.68 1.41 -11.83
N PHE A 333 6.57 0.76 -12.15
CA PHE A 333 6.13 -0.43 -11.43
C PHE A 333 5.87 -1.60 -12.40
N GLN A 334 5.87 -2.83 -11.88
CA GLN A 334 5.32 -3.97 -12.60
C GLN A 334 3.79 -4.00 -12.48
N ILE A 335 3.25 -3.54 -11.34
CA ILE A 335 1.83 -3.19 -11.21
C ILE A 335 1.50 -1.95 -12.06
N SER A 336 0.23 -1.76 -12.42
CA SER A 336 -0.15 -0.55 -13.16
C SER A 336 -0.05 0.69 -12.26
N GLN A 337 0.29 1.83 -12.85
CA GLN A 337 0.29 3.12 -12.14
C GLN A 337 -1.10 3.43 -11.54
N GLU A 338 -2.17 3.04 -12.22
CA GLU A 338 -3.55 3.15 -11.74
C GLU A 338 -3.80 2.29 -10.50
N GLU A 339 -3.34 1.03 -10.49
CA GLU A 339 -3.46 0.13 -9.34
C GLU A 339 -2.71 0.68 -8.13
N HIS A 340 -1.48 1.16 -8.32
CA HIS A 340 -0.72 1.80 -7.25
C HIS A 340 -1.43 3.06 -6.71
N THR A 341 -1.97 3.89 -7.59
CA THR A 341 -2.70 5.12 -7.22
C THR A 341 -3.96 4.81 -6.42
N GLU A 342 -4.72 3.79 -6.84
CA GLU A 342 -5.88 3.29 -6.12
C GLU A 342 -5.50 2.72 -4.74
N ASN A 343 -4.40 1.98 -4.63
CA ASN A 343 -3.90 1.48 -3.35
C ASN A 343 -3.54 2.61 -2.39
N ARG A 344 -2.86 3.67 -2.87
CA ARG A 344 -2.58 4.88 -2.07
C ARG A 344 -3.85 5.54 -1.57
N ARG A 345 -4.83 5.73 -2.46
CA ARG A 345 -6.15 6.31 -2.12
C ARG A 345 -6.86 5.49 -1.05
N ARG A 346 -6.88 4.15 -1.17
CA ARG A 346 -7.48 3.25 -0.18
C ARG A 346 -6.79 3.34 1.18
N ILE A 347 -5.45 3.36 1.21
CA ILE A 347 -4.70 3.53 2.46
C ILE A 347 -5.07 4.85 3.14
N GLN A 348 -5.09 5.96 2.39
CA GLN A 348 -5.47 7.25 2.96
C GLN A 348 -6.90 7.26 3.51
N GLN A 349 -7.84 6.58 2.84
CA GLN A 349 -9.22 6.43 3.33
C GLN A 349 -9.27 5.60 4.63
N LEU A 350 -8.58 4.46 4.69
CA LEU A 350 -8.51 3.62 5.89
C LEU A 350 -7.88 4.36 7.07
N LEU A 351 -6.81 5.11 6.84
CA LEU A 351 -6.17 5.93 7.87
C LEU A 351 -7.10 7.02 8.41
N LYS A 352 -7.86 7.70 7.53
CA LYS A 352 -8.88 8.70 7.93
C LYS A 352 -9.99 8.11 8.80
N LEU A 353 -10.28 6.82 8.64
CA LEU A 353 -11.28 6.09 9.42
C LEU A 353 -10.71 5.41 10.66
N ASP A 354 -9.41 5.63 10.96
CA ASP A 354 -8.65 5.00 12.04
C ASP A 354 -8.61 3.45 11.94
N GLU A 355 -8.86 2.90 10.75
CA GLU A 355 -8.81 1.46 10.44
C GLU A 355 -7.38 1.05 10.02
N GLY A 356 -6.40 1.43 10.84
CA GLY A 356 -4.97 1.22 10.57
C GLY A 356 -4.61 -0.25 10.31
N ASP A 357 -5.27 -1.18 11.00
CA ASP A 357 -5.03 -2.62 10.88
C ASP A 357 -5.33 -3.15 9.47
N LEU A 358 -6.26 -2.53 8.75
CA LEU A 358 -6.64 -2.94 7.39
C LEU A 358 -5.62 -2.48 6.35
N THR A 359 -4.83 -1.44 6.64
CA THR A 359 -3.76 -0.99 5.75
C THR A 359 -2.70 -2.09 5.54
N GLU A 360 -2.47 -2.93 6.56
CA GLU A 360 -1.54 -4.06 6.48
C GLU A 360 -1.94 -5.07 5.40
N THR A 361 -3.25 -5.25 5.18
CA THR A 361 -3.75 -6.17 4.16
C THR A 361 -3.38 -5.66 2.76
N LEU A 362 -3.48 -4.36 2.50
CA LEU A 362 -3.09 -3.76 1.22
C LEU A 362 -1.57 -3.79 1.01
N ILE A 363 -0.81 -3.52 2.08
CA ILE A 363 0.66 -3.58 2.06
C ILE A 363 1.13 -4.99 1.71
N THR A 364 0.59 -6.01 2.37
CA THR A 364 0.95 -7.42 2.15
C THR A 364 0.49 -7.97 0.79
N GLN A 365 -0.61 -7.45 0.24
CA GLN A 365 -1.06 -7.79 -1.12
C GLN A 365 -0.15 -7.20 -2.21
N THR A 366 0.54 -6.09 -1.92
CA THR A 366 1.47 -5.45 -2.85
C THR A 366 2.75 -6.28 -2.96
N LYS A 367 2.91 -7.02 -4.07
CA LYS A 367 3.99 -8.01 -4.23
C LYS A 367 5.39 -7.40 -4.33
N GLU A 368 5.53 -6.29 -5.03
CA GLU A 368 6.81 -5.61 -5.22
C GLU A 368 7.19 -4.82 -3.97
N ALA A 369 8.47 -4.89 -3.56
CA ALA A 369 8.93 -4.26 -2.32
C ALA A 369 8.96 -2.74 -2.43
N TYR A 370 9.31 -2.18 -3.59
CA TYR A 370 9.37 -0.74 -3.78
C TYR A 370 7.99 -0.03 -3.72
N PRO A 371 6.95 -0.44 -4.46
CA PRO A 371 5.60 0.10 -4.28
C PRO A 371 5.10 -0.05 -2.84
N ARG A 372 5.35 -1.21 -2.21
CA ARG A 372 5.01 -1.44 -0.80
C ARG A 372 5.67 -0.42 0.13
N THR A 373 6.94 -0.11 -0.12
CA THR A 373 7.69 0.92 0.61
C THR A 373 7.07 2.31 0.45
N LEU A 374 6.61 2.67 -0.75
CA LEU A 374 5.92 3.95 -0.97
C LEU A 374 4.62 4.03 -0.18
N LEU A 375 3.85 2.94 -0.11
CA LEU A 375 2.64 2.88 0.72
C LEU A 375 2.96 3.03 2.21
N LEU A 376 4.04 2.41 2.70
CA LEU A 376 4.52 2.60 4.07
C LEU A 376 4.97 4.04 4.33
N LEU A 377 5.61 4.69 3.34
CA LEU A 377 6.03 6.08 3.46
C LEU A 377 4.83 7.03 3.58
N ASP A 378 3.76 6.81 2.80
CA ASP A 378 2.52 7.57 2.92
C ASP A 378 1.88 7.41 4.32
N ILE A 379 1.91 6.19 4.88
CA ILE A 379 1.43 5.93 6.25
C ILE A 379 2.28 6.69 7.28
N ALA A 380 3.60 6.66 7.15
CA ALA A 380 4.51 7.36 8.06
C ALA A 380 4.29 8.89 8.00
N GLU A 381 4.15 9.45 6.81
CA GLU A 381 3.86 10.88 6.62
C GLU A 381 2.51 11.26 7.27
N TRP A 382 1.46 10.47 7.04
CA TRP A 382 0.17 10.70 7.69
C TRP A 382 0.26 10.62 9.21
N GLN A 383 0.99 9.64 9.76
CA GLN A 383 1.18 9.49 11.20
C GLN A 383 1.90 10.70 11.82
N LEU A 384 2.90 11.26 11.12
CA LEU A 384 3.60 12.48 11.56
C LEU A 384 2.70 13.70 11.53
N GLN A 385 1.90 13.87 10.46
CA GLN A 385 0.90 14.95 10.37
C GLN A 385 -0.11 14.92 11.53
N HIS A 386 -0.40 13.73 12.08
CA HIS A 386 -1.31 13.53 13.21
C HIS A 386 -0.59 13.38 14.56
N GLN A 387 0.69 13.79 14.66
CA GLN A 387 1.50 13.74 15.89
C GLN A 387 1.68 12.33 16.49
N LYS A 388 1.46 11.26 15.72
CA LYS A 388 1.71 9.86 16.10
C LYS A 388 3.17 9.48 15.82
N ILE A 389 4.13 10.19 16.42
CA ILE A 389 5.58 10.09 16.10
C ILE A 389 6.13 8.68 16.30
N ASP A 390 5.77 8.00 17.38
CA ASP A 390 6.27 6.64 17.65
C ASP A 390 5.77 5.63 16.61
N ASN A 391 4.52 5.78 16.15
CA ASN A 391 3.98 4.96 15.08
C ASN A 391 4.70 5.23 13.75
N ALA A 392 5.00 6.50 13.45
CA ALA A 392 5.77 6.86 12.27
C ALA A 392 7.16 6.22 12.28
N ARG A 393 7.87 6.28 13.42
CA ARG A 393 9.17 5.62 13.60
C ARG A 393 9.08 4.11 13.40
N ASN A 394 8.04 3.46 13.93
CA ASN A 394 7.82 2.03 13.71
C ASN A 394 7.59 1.72 12.22
N THR A 395 6.80 2.55 11.52
CA THR A 395 6.58 2.41 10.07
C THR A 395 7.88 2.61 9.28
N ILE A 396 8.72 3.56 9.66
CA ILE A 396 10.04 3.80 9.04
C ILE A 396 10.98 2.61 9.28
N ALA A 397 10.99 2.04 10.49
CA ALA A 397 11.75 0.82 10.77
C ALA A 397 11.29 -0.36 9.89
N ARG A 398 10.00 -0.45 9.57
CA ARG A 398 9.50 -1.45 8.62
C ARG A 398 9.98 -1.21 7.19
N ILE A 399 10.11 0.05 6.74
CA ILE A 399 10.72 0.37 5.45
C ILE A 399 12.18 -0.13 5.40
N GLN A 400 12.95 0.06 6.49
CA GLN A 400 14.31 -0.47 6.59
C GLN A 400 14.34 -2.01 6.58
N GLN A 401 13.35 -2.66 7.17
CA GLN A 401 13.20 -4.11 7.10
C GLN A 401 12.90 -4.61 5.67
N GLU A 402 12.03 -3.91 4.93
CA GLU A 402 11.76 -4.22 3.51
C GLU A 402 13.02 -4.06 2.66
N PHE A 403 13.84 -3.03 2.90
CA PHE A 403 15.16 -2.88 2.28
C PHE A 403 16.05 -4.11 2.52
N ALA A 404 16.17 -4.55 3.77
CA ALA A 404 17.02 -5.68 4.16
C ALA A 404 16.58 -7.02 3.54
N GLN A 405 15.28 -7.17 3.25
CA GLN A 405 14.71 -8.39 2.65
C GLN A 405 14.75 -8.37 1.12
N THR A 406 14.82 -7.20 0.51
CA THR A 406 14.82 -7.05 -0.95
C THR A 406 16.18 -7.45 -1.51
N GLN A 407 16.19 -8.32 -2.53
CA GLN A 407 17.44 -8.76 -3.18
C GLN A 407 17.74 -8.01 -4.48
N ASP A 408 16.70 -7.48 -5.12
CA ASP A 408 16.81 -6.78 -6.40
C ASP A 408 17.49 -5.41 -6.21
N ILE A 409 18.62 -5.18 -6.90
CA ILE A 409 19.43 -3.96 -6.76
C ILE A 409 18.62 -2.71 -7.15
N THR A 410 17.83 -2.81 -8.21
CA THR A 410 16.98 -1.71 -8.68
C THR A 410 15.98 -1.29 -7.60
N GLN A 411 15.28 -2.25 -6.99
CA GLN A 411 14.37 -1.96 -5.88
C GLN A 411 15.11 -1.48 -4.63
N GLN A 412 16.24 -2.09 -4.26
CA GLN A 412 17.06 -1.64 -3.12
C GLN A 412 17.48 -0.17 -3.24
N THR A 413 17.96 0.26 -4.42
CA THR A 413 18.32 1.65 -4.68
C THR A 413 17.14 2.60 -4.47
N LEU A 414 15.96 2.25 -4.97
CA LEU A 414 14.80 3.12 -4.87
C LEU A 414 14.22 3.15 -3.44
N ILE A 415 14.27 2.02 -2.73
CA ILE A 415 13.92 1.94 -1.31
C ILE A 415 14.87 2.81 -0.48
N LEU A 416 16.18 2.83 -0.76
CA LEU A 416 17.12 3.75 -0.11
C LEU A 416 16.77 5.22 -0.39
N GLY A 417 16.29 5.54 -1.59
CA GLY A 417 15.73 6.86 -1.92
C GLY A 417 14.50 7.21 -1.07
N ALA A 418 13.63 6.23 -0.79
CA ALA A 418 12.47 6.41 0.10
C ALA A 418 12.88 6.51 1.58
N ILE A 419 13.89 5.75 2.03
CA ILE A 419 14.48 5.86 3.38
C ILE A 419 15.08 7.26 3.57
N SER A 420 15.72 7.82 2.54
CA SER A 420 16.20 9.20 2.57
C SER A 420 15.06 10.17 2.87
N LYS A 421 13.93 10.07 2.16
CA LYS A 421 12.73 10.87 2.42
C LYS A 421 12.15 10.62 3.82
N ALA A 422 12.11 9.37 4.29
CA ALA A 422 11.64 9.05 5.64
C ALA A 422 12.45 9.75 6.73
N HIS A 423 13.78 9.79 6.61
CA HIS A 423 14.63 10.55 7.52
C HIS A 423 14.36 12.06 7.45
N LEU A 424 14.12 12.60 6.25
CA LEU A 424 13.76 14.02 6.12
C LEU A 424 12.42 14.37 6.77
N LEU A 425 11.45 13.44 6.80
CA LEU A 425 10.20 13.65 7.53
C LEU A 425 10.40 13.76 9.05
N LEU A 426 11.55 13.30 9.57
CA LEU A 426 11.95 13.38 10.98
C LEU A 426 13.01 14.48 11.23
N ASP A 427 13.28 15.35 10.26
CA ASP A 427 14.36 16.36 10.32
C ASP A 427 15.78 15.76 10.49
N GLU A 428 15.99 14.51 10.04
CA GLU A 428 17.25 13.78 10.12
C GLU A 428 18.05 13.92 8.81
N TRP A 429 18.47 15.16 8.48
CA TRP A 429 19.09 15.47 7.17
C TRP A 429 20.37 14.67 6.87
N GLU A 430 21.22 14.43 7.87
CA GLU A 430 22.48 13.69 7.67
C GLU A 430 22.21 12.23 7.31
N GLN A 431 21.28 11.57 8.00
CA GLN A 431 20.84 10.22 7.72
C GLN A 431 20.14 10.15 6.35
N GLY A 432 19.35 11.17 6.03
CA GLY A 432 18.74 11.34 4.72
C GLY A 432 19.78 11.42 3.59
N GLY A 433 20.81 12.25 3.76
CA GLY A 433 21.91 12.41 2.81
C GLY A 433 22.73 11.13 2.64
N LYS A 434 23.08 10.46 3.74
CA LYS A 434 23.77 9.16 3.72
C LYS A 434 22.97 8.10 2.98
N SER A 435 21.67 8.00 3.22
CA SER A 435 20.79 7.03 2.55
C SER A 435 20.71 7.27 1.05
N LEU A 436 20.61 8.53 0.61
CA LEU A 436 20.60 8.87 -0.82
C LEU A 436 21.95 8.60 -1.49
N GLN A 437 23.06 8.85 -0.80
CA GLN A 437 24.38 8.48 -1.30
C GLN A 437 24.56 6.96 -1.41
N GLN A 438 24.09 6.21 -0.43
CA GLN A 438 24.04 4.76 -0.50
C GLN A 438 23.21 4.29 -1.69
N ALA A 439 22.08 4.95 -2.00
CA ALA A 439 21.27 4.65 -3.18
C ALA A 439 22.07 4.81 -4.49
N ILE A 440 22.82 5.92 -4.61
CA ILE A 440 23.68 6.20 -5.78
C ILE A 440 24.80 5.16 -5.89
N ALA A 441 25.47 4.83 -4.78
CA ALA A 441 26.50 3.80 -4.76
C ALA A 441 25.93 2.43 -5.14
N LYS A 442 24.74 2.10 -4.64
CA LYS A 442 24.04 0.85 -4.95
C LYS A 442 23.68 0.74 -6.43
N ALA A 443 23.25 1.85 -7.05
CA ALA A 443 22.96 1.90 -8.48
C ALA A 443 24.20 1.60 -9.34
N SER A 444 25.39 1.97 -8.86
CA SER A 444 26.66 1.72 -9.57
C SER A 444 27.10 0.25 -9.55
N GLU A 445 26.47 -0.60 -8.73
CA GLU A 445 26.75 -2.05 -8.71
C GLU A 445 26.18 -2.79 -9.94
N LEU A 446 25.25 -2.17 -10.69
CA LEU A 446 24.72 -2.75 -11.93
C LEU A 446 25.81 -2.80 -13.00
N ALA A 447 26.03 -3.97 -13.64
CA ALA A 447 27.10 -4.12 -14.62
C ALA A 447 26.94 -3.22 -15.88
N PRO A 448 25.76 -3.07 -16.51
CA PRO A 448 25.62 -2.24 -17.70
C PRO A 448 25.50 -0.75 -17.33
N ILE A 449 26.38 0.10 -17.87
CA ILE A 449 26.35 1.56 -17.65
C ILE A 449 24.99 2.16 -18.04
N ALA A 450 24.36 1.67 -19.11
CA ALA A 450 23.04 2.14 -19.54
C ALA A 450 21.96 1.90 -18.45
N GLU A 451 22.02 0.76 -17.76
CA GLU A 451 21.10 0.44 -16.65
C GLU A 451 21.43 1.27 -15.40
N GLN A 452 22.71 1.57 -15.14
CA GLN A 452 23.08 2.51 -14.08
C GLN A 452 22.49 3.90 -14.33
N VAL A 453 22.62 4.41 -15.55
CA VAL A 453 22.07 5.74 -15.95
C VAL A 453 20.55 5.75 -15.82
N ASN A 454 19.89 4.68 -16.28
CA ASN A 454 18.44 4.52 -16.16
C ASN A 454 17.99 4.54 -14.70
N LEU A 455 18.61 3.73 -13.85
CA LEU A 455 18.29 3.65 -12.43
C LEU A 455 18.56 4.97 -11.70
N LEU A 456 19.67 5.66 -11.98
CA LEU A 456 19.95 6.97 -11.39
C LEU A 456 18.94 8.03 -11.84
N THR A 457 18.55 8.04 -13.12
CA THR A 457 17.53 8.95 -13.63
C THR A 457 16.19 8.69 -12.95
N ARG A 458 15.84 7.42 -12.78
CA ARG A 458 14.64 7.02 -12.03
C ARG A 458 14.70 7.46 -10.57
N LEU A 459 15.82 7.23 -9.88
CA LEU A 459 16.04 7.69 -8.51
C LEU A 459 15.89 9.21 -8.39
N ALA A 460 16.43 9.98 -9.35
CA ALA A 460 16.25 11.43 -9.39
C ALA A 460 14.78 11.82 -9.53
N ASN A 461 14.02 11.10 -10.38
CA ASN A 461 12.59 11.35 -10.52
C ASN A 461 11.83 11.11 -9.21
N GLU A 462 12.20 10.09 -8.45
CA GLU A 462 11.63 9.87 -7.11
C GLU A 462 11.95 11.00 -6.15
N GLN A 463 13.21 11.48 -6.12
CA GLN A 463 13.59 12.60 -5.27
C GLN A 463 12.82 13.88 -5.62
N ALA A 464 12.58 14.12 -6.91
CA ALA A 464 11.76 15.25 -7.36
C ALA A 464 10.29 15.12 -6.92
N LEU A 465 9.71 13.92 -7.00
CA LEU A 465 8.37 13.64 -6.46
C LEU A 465 8.28 13.85 -4.95
N PHE A 466 9.36 13.55 -4.22
CA PHE A 466 9.46 13.80 -2.79
C PHE A 466 9.67 15.27 -2.43
N GLY A 467 9.80 16.14 -3.43
CA GLY A 467 10.05 17.57 -3.27
C GLY A 467 11.52 17.95 -3.06
N ASN A 468 12.45 17.01 -3.28
CA ASN A 468 13.90 17.18 -3.09
C ASN A 468 14.55 17.56 -4.43
N GLN A 469 14.29 18.78 -4.91
CA GLN A 469 14.63 19.21 -6.26
C GLN A 469 16.14 19.38 -6.48
N ILE A 470 16.85 19.97 -5.51
CA ILE A 470 18.29 20.18 -5.58
C ILE A 470 18.99 18.81 -5.53
N ALA A 471 18.56 17.93 -4.64
CA ALA A 471 19.12 16.58 -4.54
C ALA A 471 18.86 15.76 -5.82
N ALA A 472 17.64 15.82 -6.37
CA ALA A 472 17.31 15.20 -7.65
C ALA A 472 18.24 15.68 -8.78
N ARG A 473 18.52 16.99 -8.84
CA ARG A 473 19.46 17.57 -9.82
C ARG A 473 20.87 17.01 -9.68
N GLN A 474 21.38 16.85 -8.46
CA GLN A 474 22.71 16.26 -8.21
C GLN A 474 22.78 14.79 -8.66
N VAL A 475 21.70 14.03 -8.47
CA VAL A 475 21.60 12.66 -8.98
C VAL A 475 21.61 12.66 -10.53
N LEU A 476 20.89 13.58 -11.17
CA LEU A 476 20.91 13.72 -12.64
C LEU A 476 22.28 14.11 -13.19
N GLU A 477 23.03 14.98 -12.52
CA GLU A 477 24.40 15.32 -12.94
C GLU A 477 25.32 14.09 -12.94
N SER A 478 25.15 13.20 -11.96
CA SER A 478 25.87 11.93 -11.89
C SER A 478 25.48 11.00 -13.04
N ALA A 479 24.18 10.89 -13.33
CA ALA A 479 23.67 10.12 -14.47
C ALA A 479 24.13 10.69 -15.82
N ALA A 480 24.15 12.02 -15.97
CA ALA A 480 24.62 12.71 -17.17
C ALA A 480 26.11 12.44 -17.42
N THR A 481 26.93 12.47 -16.37
CA THR A 481 28.36 12.15 -16.46
C THR A 481 28.58 10.72 -16.96
N LEU A 482 27.82 9.75 -16.45
CA LEU A 482 27.88 8.35 -16.89
C LEU A 482 27.38 8.19 -18.34
N SER A 483 26.28 8.84 -18.71
CA SER A 483 25.71 8.77 -20.06
C SER A 483 26.70 9.26 -21.14
N ALA A 484 27.55 10.24 -20.82
CA ALA A 484 28.55 10.77 -21.73
C ALA A 484 29.64 9.74 -22.09
N THR A 485 29.86 8.74 -21.24
CA THR A 485 30.83 7.64 -21.43
C THR A 485 30.31 6.54 -22.36
N LEU A 486 29.00 6.46 -22.61
CA LEU A 486 28.42 5.48 -23.54
C LEU A 486 28.93 5.74 -24.97
N PRO A 487 29.13 4.70 -25.80
CA PRO A 487 29.54 4.87 -27.19
C PRO A 487 28.57 5.79 -27.97
N LYS A 488 29.08 6.59 -28.92
CA LYS A 488 28.22 7.35 -29.85
C LYS A 488 27.62 6.41 -30.90
N GLY A 489 26.46 6.74 -31.48
CA GLY A 489 25.85 5.91 -32.52
C GLY A 489 25.10 4.68 -32.03
N VAL A 490 24.93 4.50 -30.71
CA VAL A 490 24.27 3.33 -30.12
C VAL A 490 22.96 3.75 -29.44
N GLU A 491 21.93 2.93 -29.63
CA GLU A 491 20.59 3.15 -29.07
C GLU A 491 20.62 3.45 -27.56
N PRO A 492 21.37 2.72 -26.71
CA PRO A 492 21.35 2.95 -25.28
C PRO A 492 21.73 4.38 -24.88
N ARG A 493 22.67 5.00 -25.61
CA ARG A 493 23.07 6.40 -25.37
C ARG A 493 21.95 7.37 -25.72
N SER A 494 21.29 7.16 -26.85
CA SER A 494 20.14 7.99 -27.26
C SER A 494 19.02 7.89 -26.23
N SER A 495 18.71 6.67 -25.77
CA SER A 495 17.69 6.43 -24.73
C SER A 495 18.06 7.06 -23.38
N SER A 496 19.33 6.97 -22.96
CA SER A 496 19.80 7.66 -21.76
C SER A 496 19.60 9.18 -21.85
N PHE A 497 19.85 9.81 -23.00
CA PHE A 497 19.59 11.25 -23.15
C PHE A 497 18.11 11.62 -23.18
N VAL A 498 17.24 10.76 -23.71
CA VAL A 498 15.79 10.94 -23.59
C VAL A 498 15.36 10.94 -22.12
N GLN A 499 15.85 9.97 -21.34
CA GLN A 499 15.54 9.85 -19.91
C GLN A 499 16.05 11.06 -19.12
N LEU A 500 17.30 11.47 -19.34
CA LEU A 500 17.90 12.66 -18.70
C LEU A 500 17.11 13.93 -19.03
N ALA A 501 16.81 14.16 -20.30
CA ALA A 501 16.05 15.34 -20.72
C ALA A 501 14.65 15.36 -20.10
N SER A 502 13.96 14.22 -20.08
CA SER A 502 12.63 14.10 -19.47
C SER A 502 12.67 14.39 -17.97
N ALA A 503 13.70 13.90 -17.27
CA ALA A 503 13.89 14.14 -15.85
C ALA A 503 14.22 15.61 -15.53
N TYR A 504 15.09 16.27 -16.31
CA TYR A 504 15.33 17.71 -16.15
C TYR A 504 14.07 18.54 -16.43
N ALA A 505 13.26 18.15 -17.43
CA ALA A 505 11.98 18.80 -17.70
C ALA A 505 11.00 18.64 -16.52
N MET A 506 11.01 17.49 -15.85
CA MET A 506 10.22 17.25 -14.64
C MET A 506 10.67 18.12 -13.46
N LEU A 507 11.97 18.45 -13.38
CA LEU A 507 12.50 19.46 -12.45
C LEU A 507 12.17 20.90 -12.87
N THR A 508 11.39 21.10 -13.94
CA THR A 508 11.11 22.39 -14.60
C THR A 508 12.36 23.11 -15.13
N ASP A 509 13.46 22.38 -15.30
CA ASP A 509 14.72 22.86 -15.86
C ASP A 509 14.75 22.62 -17.38
N PHE A 510 13.84 23.30 -18.07
CA PHE A 510 13.67 23.15 -19.52
C PHE A 510 14.92 23.56 -20.32
N ALA A 511 15.72 24.49 -19.78
CA ALA A 511 16.97 24.90 -20.41
C ALA A 511 17.98 23.75 -20.44
N GLU A 512 18.13 23.01 -19.35
CA GLU A 512 19.02 21.85 -19.29
C GLU A 512 18.44 20.68 -20.10
N ALA A 513 17.13 20.42 -20.01
CA ALA A 513 16.46 19.40 -20.81
C ALA A 513 16.72 19.59 -22.32
N ASN A 514 16.59 20.81 -22.81
CA ASN A 514 16.80 21.15 -24.22
C ASN A 514 18.25 20.94 -24.70
N LYS A 515 19.26 20.98 -23.82
CA LYS A 515 20.66 20.70 -24.20
C LYS A 515 20.89 19.25 -24.62
N PHE A 516 20.03 18.32 -24.19
CA PHE A 516 20.14 16.91 -24.53
C PHE A 516 19.52 16.56 -25.89
N LEU A 517 18.57 17.34 -26.40
CA LEU A 517 17.86 17.08 -27.65
C LEU A 517 18.77 16.82 -28.86
N PRO A 518 19.87 17.57 -29.09
CA PRO A 518 20.76 17.33 -30.22
C PRO A 518 21.47 15.97 -30.17
N ASN A 519 21.58 15.38 -28.98
CA ASN A 519 22.27 14.11 -28.75
C ASN A 519 21.37 12.87 -28.91
N ILE A 520 20.07 13.05 -29.16
CA ILE A 520 19.09 11.97 -29.32
C ILE A 520 18.99 11.62 -30.80
N GLU A 521 19.67 10.56 -31.24
CA GLU A 521 19.75 10.17 -32.65
C GLU A 521 18.40 9.73 -33.24
N ASP A 522 17.56 9.10 -32.42
CA ASP A 522 16.20 8.70 -32.82
C ASP A 522 15.28 9.92 -32.96
N THR A 523 14.98 10.29 -34.20
CA THR A 523 14.10 11.42 -34.54
C THR A 523 12.69 11.29 -33.97
N THR A 524 12.16 10.07 -33.84
CA THR A 524 10.81 9.84 -33.29
C THR A 524 10.81 10.10 -31.80
N LYS A 525 11.79 9.56 -31.07
CA LYS A 525 11.95 9.83 -29.62
C LYS A 525 12.22 11.30 -29.35
N ARG A 526 13.06 11.94 -30.18
CA ARG A 526 13.36 13.37 -30.09
C ARG A 526 12.09 14.21 -30.25
N GLN A 527 11.26 13.91 -31.25
CA GLN A 527 10.01 14.63 -31.49
C GLN A 527 9.03 14.47 -30.33
N LYS A 528 8.81 13.24 -29.84
CA LYS A 528 7.96 12.99 -28.66
C LYS A 528 8.44 13.77 -27.44
N LEU A 529 9.76 13.78 -27.21
CA LEU A 529 10.35 14.51 -26.09
C LEU A 529 10.19 16.04 -26.23
N VAL A 530 10.31 16.60 -27.44
CA VAL A 530 10.03 18.02 -27.68
C VAL A 530 8.58 18.34 -27.35
N GLU A 531 7.63 17.55 -27.86
CA GLU A 531 6.20 17.72 -27.57
C GLU A 531 5.90 17.61 -26.07
N PHE A 532 6.56 16.68 -25.38
CA PHE A 532 6.47 16.53 -23.93
C PHE A 532 7.01 17.75 -23.17
N ILE A 533 8.19 18.26 -23.55
CA ILE A 533 8.79 19.46 -22.93
C ILE A 533 7.89 20.68 -23.12
N ASP A 534 7.40 20.91 -24.35
CA ASP A 534 6.52 22.03 -24.67
C ASP A 534 5.21 21.95 -23.89
N LYS A 535 4.62 20.75 -23.81
CA LYS A 535 3.40 20.51 -23.05
C LYS A 535 3.59 20.75 -21.55
N LEU A 536 4.70 20.29 -20.97
CA LEU A 536 5.02 20.55 -19.57
C LEU A 536 5.27 22.03 -19.30
N GLN A 537 5.97 22.74 -20.18
CA GLN A 537 6.20 24.17 -20.04
C GLN A 537 4.87 24.94 -20.00
N HIS A 538 3.94 24.62 -20.90
CA HIS A 538 2.59 25.18 -20.87
C HIS A 538 1.82 24.81 -19.59
N ARG A 539 1.95 23.57 -19.09
CA ARG A 539 1.31 23.16 -17.84
C ARG A 539 1.85 23.95 -16.63
N VAL A 540 3.16 24.20 -16.56
CA VAL A 540 3.77 25.03 -15.52
C VAL A 540 3.19 26.45 -15.54
N GLU A 541 3.07 27.05 -16.73
CA GLU A 541 2.49 28.38 -16.91
C GLU A 541 1.01 28.43 -16.49
N GLN A 542 0.24 27.42 -16.87
CA GLN A 542 -1.17 27.27 -16.50
C GLN A 542 -1.34 27.15 -14.98
N VAL A 543 -0.65 26.21 -14.33
CA VAL A 543 -0.76 25.98 -12.89
C VAL A 543 -0.30 27.22 -12.12
N ARG A 544 0.76 27.91 -12.58
CA ARG A 544 1.20 29.19 -12.00
C ARG A 544 0.10 30.25 -12.10
N ALA A 545 -0.60 30.35 -13.23
CA ALA A 545 -1.71 31.30 -13.39
C ALA A 545 -2.89 30.96 -12.46
N GLU A 546 -3.25 29.69 -12.32
CA GLU A 546 -4.30 29.21 -11.41
C GLU A 546 -4.01 29.59 -9.95
N TYR A 547 -2.76 29.40 -9.48
CA TYR A 547 -2.37 29.81 -8.13
C TYR A 547 -2.40 31.34 -7.95
N LEU A 548 -1.96 32.12 -8.93
CA LEU A 548 -2.01 33.59 -8.86
C LEU A 548 -3.45 34.11 -8.81
N GLN A 549 -4.37 33.51 -9.58
CA GLN A 549 -5.79 33.87 -9.53
C GLN A 549 -6.40 33.55 -8.16
N THR A 550 -6.12 32.35 -7.63
CA THR A 550 -6.63 31.92 -6.31
C THR A 550 -6.12 32.83 -5.17
N ALA A 551 -4.86 33.27 -5.26
CA ALA A 551 -4.28 34.21 -4.32
C ALA A 551 -4.93 35.61 -4.38
N GLN A 552 -5.43 36.05 -5.55
CA GLN A 552 -6.12 37.33 -5.70
C GLN A 552 -7.58 37.29 -5.24
N THR A 553 -8.24 36.15 -5.32
CA THR A 553 -9.66 35.99 -4.95
C THR A 553 -9.90 35.63 -3.49
N SER A 554 -8.86 35.21 -2.76
CA SER A 554 -8.97 34.83 -1.36
C SER A 554 -8.96 36.10 -0.48
N PRO A 555 -10.06 36.41 0.24
CA PRO A 555 -10.09 37.57 1.13
C PRO A 555 -9.04 37.41 2.25
N PRO A 556 -8.39 38.51 2.67
CA PRO A 556 -7.34 38.50 3.68
C PRO A 556 -7.81 38.06 5.07
#